data_AF-A0A835PRR3-F1
#
_entry.id   AF-A0A835PRR3-F1
#
_cell.length_a   1.000
_cell.length_b   1.000
_cell.length_c   1.000
_cell.angle_alpha   90.00
_cell.angle_beta   90.00
_cell.angle_gamma   90.00
#
_symmetry.space_group_name_H-M   'P 1'
#
loop_
_entity.id
_entity.type
_entity.pdbx_description
1 polymer ?
#
loop_
_entity_poly.entity_id
_entity_poly.type
_entity_poly.pdbx_seq_one_letter_code
_entity_poly.pdbx_strand_id
1 'polypeptide(L)'
;MSHTVRFLMSHMVRDHMNHTVRPRDCMTIESHGVVGIIPNVRIAQIALNKVDRPWKTADTRLALEDGSIWMAKSFGARGTQVGEVVFNTSLTGYQEILTDPSYAGVLSTEESKSDKELVEMARQWKIVGVDLISDVSCKTPYTWSEKTDLEWEFKNVVDHGEEFHVVAYDFGIKHNILRRLASYGCKITVVPSKWPAAETLEMKPDGVLFSNGPGDPSAVPYAVEIVEDLIGKVPVFGICMGHQLIGQALGGKTFKMKFGHHGGNHPVGNLRRGCVEISAQNHNYAIDPASLPVGVEVTHINLNDNS
;
A
#
# COMPACT_ATOMS: atom_id res chain seq x y z
N MET A 1 9.74 -5.33 27.98
CA MET A 1 8.62 -4.87 27.12
C MET A 1 8.59 -5.80 25.92
N SER A 2 7.45 -6.48 25.68
CA SER A 2 7.30 -7.31 24.48
C SER A 2 7.13 -6.41 23.26
N HIS A 3 7.92 -6.64 22.21
CA HIS A 3 7.78 -5.91 20.96
C HIS A 3 6.92 -6.76 20.01
N THR A 4 5.62 -6.44 19.95
CA THR A 4 4.70 -7.05 18.99
C THR A 4 4.99 -6.50 17.60
N VAL A 5 5.62 -7.32 16.75
CA VAL A 5 5.71 -7.03 15.32
C VAL A 5 4.40 -7.47 14.67
N ARG A 6 3.71 -6.52 14.02
CA ARG A 6 2.51 -6.81 13.21
C ARG A 6 2.94 -6.92 11.76
N PHE A 7 2.71 -8.08 11.16
CA PHE A 7 2.90 -8.31 9.73
C PHE A 7 1.55 -8.12 9.03
N LEU A 8 1.56 -7.44 7.88
CA LEU A 8 0.36 -7.21 7.08
C LEU A 8 0.41 -8.05 5.81
N MET A 9 -0.69 -8.73 5.49
CA MET A 9 -0.89 -9.46 4.24
C MET A 9 -2.21 -9.02 3.59
N SER A 10 -2.13 -8.28 2.49
CA SER A 10 -3.29 -7.65 1.85
C SER A 10 -4.35 -8.61 1.30
N HIS A 11 -3.96 -9.83 0.92
CA HIS A 11 -4.86 -10.80 0.31
C HIS A 11 -5.81 -11.50 1.30
N MET A 12 -5.69 -11.25 2.62
CA MET A 12 -6.63 -11.81 3.61
C MET A 12 -7.95 -11.01 3.78
N VAL A 13 -8.07 -9.81 3.21
CA VAL A 13 -9.22 -8.91 3.46
C VAL A 13 -10.34 -9.06 2.43
N ARG A 14 -10.06 -9.62 1.23
CA ARG A 14 -10.96 -9.51 0.07
C ARG A 14 -12.22 -10.40 0.13
N ASP A 15 -12.19 -11.51 0.86
CA ASP A 15 -13.27 -12.52 0.83
C ASP A 15 -14.55 -12.13 1.58
N HIS A 16 -14.57 -11.06 2.39
CA HIS A 16 -15.71 -10.68 3.24
C HIS A 16 -16.17 -9.21 3.09
N MET A 17 -16.03 -8.65 1.88
CA MET A 17 -16.47 -7.28 1.53
C MET A 17 -18.01 -7.11 1.43
N ASN A 18 -18.74 -7.48 2.49
CA ASN A 18 -20.17 -7.19 2.64
C ASN A 18 -20.60 -6.83 4.08
N HIS A 19 -19.69 -6.85 5.06
CA HIS A 19 -19.98 -6.44 6.44
C HIS A 19 -18.88 -5.57 7.05
N THR A 20 -19.29 -4.69 7.97
CA THR A 20 -18.50 -3.60 8.54
C THR A 20 -17.22 -4.08 9.24
N VAL A 21 -16.06 -3.68 8.68
CA VAL A 21 -14.72 -3.95 9.23
C VAL A 21 -14.61 -3.37 10.65
N ARG A 22 -14.08 -4.14 11.60
CA ARG A 22 -13.96 -3.73 13.02
C ARG A 22 -12.51 -3.78 13.51
N PRO A 23 -12.17 -3.26 14.70
CA PRO A 23 -10.79 -3.16 15.21
C PRO A 23 -9.99 -4.46 15.45
N ARG A 24 -10.32 -5.58 14.81
CA ARG A 24 -9.83 -6.93 15.16
C ARG A 24 -9.07 -7.65 14.05
N ASP A 25 -8.80 -6.98 12.94
CA ASP A 25 -8.42 -7.62 11.68
C ASP A 25 -6.90 -7.68 11.42
N CYS A 26 -6.05 -7.75 12.46
CA CYS A 26 -4.58 -7.82 12.35
C CYS A 26 -3.92 -8.93 13.18
N MET A 27 -2.87 -9.56 12.61
CA MET A 27 -2.11 -10.63 13.27
C MET A 27 -1.18 -10.11 14.38
N THR A 28 -1.05 -10.92 15.43
CA THR A 28 -0.06 -10.74 16.49
C THR A 28 0.96 -11.88 16.38
N ILE A 29 2.21 -11.56 16.03
CA ILE A 29 3.33 -12.50 16.22
C ILE A 29 3.96 -12.21 17.59
N GLU A 30 3.79 -13.14 18.53
CA GLU A 30 4.47 -13.09 19.82
C GLU A 30 5.91 -13.57 19.69
N SER A 31 6.83 -12.63 19.46
CA SER A 31 8.26 -12.91 19.48
C SER A 31 8.69 -13.35 20.90
N HIS A 32 8.89 -14.65 21.09
CA HIS A 32 9.43 -15.21 22.33
C HIS A 32 10.95 -15.00 22.37
N GLY A 33 11.37 -13.75 22.51
CA GLY A 33 12.77 -13.31 22.52
C GLY A 33 13.39 -13.25 23.91
N VAL A 34 14.44 -14.05 24.11
CA VAL A 34 15.47 -13.93 25.17
C VAL A 34 14.99 -14.09 26.62
N VAL A 35 15.10 -15.31 27.15
CA VAL A 35 15.30 -15.52 28.60
C VAL A 35 16.78 -15.32 28.90
N GLY A 36 17.13 -14.21 29.55
CA GLY A 36 18.47 -13.99 30.08
C GLY A 36 18.79 -15.00 31.18
N ILE A 37 19.95 -15.66 31.09
CA ILE A 37 20.43 -16.59 32.13
C ILE A 37 20.90 -15.77 33.33
N ILE A 38 20.06 -15.65 34.35
CA ILE A 38 20.48 -15.25 35.70
C ILE A 38 20.78 -16.55 36.46
N PRO A 39 22.05 -16.89 36.73
CA PRO A 39 22.37 -18.07 37.53
C PRO A 39 21.93 -17.86 38.99
N ASN A 40 21.32 -18.90 39.57
CA ASN A 40 20.99 -19.05 41.01
C ASN A 40 19.69 -18.44 41.56
N VAL A 41 18.57 -18.49 40.82
CA VAL A 41 17.23 -18.44 41.44
C VAL A 41 16.47 -19.74 41.16
N ARG A 42 16.38 -20.62 42.17
CA ARG A 42 15.46 -21.76 42.15
C ARG A 42 14.04 -21.27 42.43
N ILE A 43 13.26 -21.02 41.38
CA ILE A 43 11.81 -20.83 41.52
C ILE A 43 11.18 -22.22 41.67
N ALA A 44 10.45 -22.42 42.77
CA ALA A 44 9.74 -23.67 43.01
C ALA A 44 8.65 -23.88 41.94
N GLN A 45 8.66 -25.04 41.29
CA GLN A 45 7.76 -25.34 40.20
C GLN A 45 6.38 -25.73 40.75
N ILE A 46 5.54 -24.73 41.00
CA ILE A 46 4.13 -24.94 41.32
C ILE A 46 3.49 -25.63 40.11
N ALA A 47 3.02 -26.86 40.32
CA ALA A 47 2.29 -27.63 39.33
C ALA A 47 0.90 -27.00 39.11
N LEU A 48 0.84 -25.95 38.30
CA LEU A 48 -0.41 -25.45 37.74
C LEU A 48 -0.98 -26.54 36.84
N ASN A 49 -2.10 -27.11 37.26
CA ASN A 49 -2.89 -28.03 36.45
C ASN A 49 -3.08 -27.43 35.04
N LYS A 50 -2.75 -28.20 34.00
CA LYS A 50 -3.08 -27.83 32.63
C LYS A 50 -4.61 -27.80 32.50
N VAL A 51 -5.19 -26.62 32.65
CA VAL A 51 -6.51 -26.33 32.09
C VAL A 51 -6.32 -26.38 30.58
N ASP A 52 -6.89 -27.40 29.94
CA ASP A 52 -6.93 -27.45 28.48
C ASP A 52 -7.66 -26.20 27.97
N ARG A 53 -6.90 -25.29 27.37
CA ARG A 53 -7.44 -24.08 26.78
C ARG A 53 -8.20 -24.51 25.53
N PRO A 54 -9.49 -24.18 25.36
CA PRO A 54 -10.30 -24.63 24.22
C PRO A 54 -9.92 -23.96 22.88
N TRP A 55 -8.74 -23.34 22.80
CA TRP A 55 -8.16 -22.74 21.60
C TRP A 55 -6.70 -23.20 21.46
N LYS A 56 -6.29 -23.53 20.23
CA LYS A 56 -4.87 -23.78 19.90
C LYS A 56 -4.04 -22.54 20.25
N THR A 57 -2.84 -22.75 20.79
CA THR A 57 -1.91 -21.65 21.16
C THR A 57 -1.21 -21.05 19.95
N ALA A 58 -0.99 -21.84 18.90
CA ALA A 58 -0.67 -21.42 17.55
C ALA A 58 -1.39 -22.37 16.57
N ASP A 59 -1.99 -21.81 15.53
CA ASP A 59 -2.78 -22.51 14.49
C ASP A 59 -2.53 -21.96 13.09
N THR A 60 -1.50 -21.12 12.94
CA THR A 60 -1.05 -20.54 11.66
C THR A 60 0.46 -20.63 11.56
N ARG A 61 0.96 -20.72 10.32
CA ARG A 61 2.38 -20.57 9.98
C ARG A 61 2.55 -19.40 9.01
N LEU A 62 3.54 -18.55 9.29
CA LEU A 62 4.14 -17.65 8.31
C LEU A 62 5.42 -18.31 7.80
N ALA A 63 5.49 -18.59 6.51
CA ALA A 63 6.68 -19.11 5.83
C ALA A 63 7.27 -18.03 4.90
N LEU A 64 8.59 -17.85 4.99
CA LEU A 64 9.35 -16.90 4.16
C LEU A 64 10.29 -17.63 3.19
N GLU A 65 10.72 -16.95 2.13
CA GLU A 65 11.57 -17.53 1.06
C GLU A 65 12.93 -18.04 1.56
N ASP A 66 13.47 -17.43 2.64
CA ASP A 66 14.71 -17.83 3.29
C ASP A 66 14.62 -19.20 4.00
N GLY A 67 13.41 -19.75 4.13
CA GLY A 67 13.12 -21.00 4.82
C GLY A 67 12.77 -20.82 6.30
N SER A 68 12.67 -19.59 6.81
CA SER A 68 12.18 -19.35 8.16
C SER A 68 10.68 -19.60 8.26
N ILE A 69 10.29 -20.27 9.34
CA ILE A 69 8.90 -20.59 9.69
C ILE A 69 8.59 -19.96 11.05
N TRP A 70 7.53 -19.17 11.11
CA TRP A 70 7.06 -18.51 12.32
C TRP A 70 5.68 -19.04 12.69
N MET A 71 5.58 -19.71 13.85
CA MET A 71 4.31 -20.15 14.41
C MET A 71 3.54 -18.92 14.93
N ALA A 72 2.29 -18.79 14.49
CA ALA A 72 1.42 -17.66 14.81
C ALA A 72 0.00 -18.14 15.13
N LYS A 73 -0.84 -17.20 15.57
CA LYS A 73 -2.25 -17.45 15.88
C LYS A 73 -3.16 -16.69 14.91
N SER A 74 -4.09 -17.40 14.29
CA SER A 74 -5.15 -16.82 13.47
C SER A 74 -6.24 -16.22 14.34
N PHE A 75 -6.88 -15.22 13.77
CA PHE A 75 -8.06 -14.51 14.25
C PHE A 75 -8.97 -14.14 13.05
N GLY A 76 -8.56 -14.50 11.82
CA GLY A 76 -9.24 -14.17 10.56
C GLY A 76 -9.69 -15.42 9.81
N ALA A 77 -9.83 -15.33 8.47
CA ALA A 77 -10.25 -16.44 7.64
C ALA A 77 -9.27 -17.64 7.69
N ARG A 78 -9.79 -18.84 7.44
CA ARG A 78 -8.98 -20.07 7.29
C ARG A 78 -8.60 -20.28 5.83
N GLY A 79 -7.36 -20.70 5.59
CA GLY A 79 -6.86 -21.04 4.26
C GLY A 79 -5.35 -20.95 4.19
N THR A 80 -4.83 -20.93 2.96
CA THR A 80 -3.44 -20.55 2.68
C THR A 80 -3.44 -19.41 1.67
N GLN A 81 -2.87 -18.27 2.03
CA GLN A 81 -2.62 -17.16 1.12
C GLN A 81 -1.13 -17.02 0.86
N VAL A 82 -0.79 -16.86 -0.42
CA VAL A 82 0.55 -16.51 -0.91
C VAL A 82 0.51 -15.05 -1.32
N GLY A 83 1.60 -14.35 -1.07
CA GLY A 83 1.77 -12.97 -1.48
C GLY A 83 2.12 -12.11 -0.29
N GLU A 84 1.33 -11.06 -0.12
CA GLU A 84 1.75 -9.67 0.13
C GLU A 84 2.23 -9.17 1.56
N VAL A 85 3.36 -9.60 2.18
CA VAL A 85 3.85 -9.46 3.60
C VAL A 85 4.76 -8.25 4.05
N VAL A 86 4.33 -6.98 4.03
CA VAL A 86 5.15 -5.81 4.48
C VAL A 86 5.22 -5.66 6.00
N PHE A 87 6.24 -4.92 6.47
CA PHE A 87 6.13 -4.14 7.71
C PHE A 87 5.71 -2.70 7.36
N ASN A 88 4.83 -2.10 8.15
CA ASN A 88 4.47 -0.68 8.06
C ASN A 88 4.67 -0.05 9.45
N THR A 89 5.33 1.12 9.53
CA THR A 89 5.71 1.76 10.80
C THR A 89 4.58 2.59 11.44
N SER A 90 3.43 2.71 10.78
CA SER A 90 2.29 3.51 11.26
C SER A 90 1.69 2.96 12.54
N LEU A 91 1.56 3.81 13.56
CA LEU A 91 1.02 3.45 14.88
C LEU A 91 -0.52 3.44 14.93
N THR A 92 -1.17 4.05 13.93
CA THR A 92 -2.62 4.18 13.75
C THR A 92 -2.99 4.00 12.27
N GLY A 93 -4.28 4.01 11.92
CA GLY A 93 -4.74 3.87 10.53
C GLY A 93 -4.71 2.44 9.98
N TYR A 94 -4.84 1.43 10.85
CA TYR A 94 -4.69 0.02 10.45
C TYR A 94 -5.80 -0.46 9.50
N GLN A 95 -7.02 0.09 9.53
CA GLN A 95 -8.09 -0.32 8.60
C GLN A 95 -7.79 0.18 7.18
N GLU A 96 -7.14 1.35 7.08
CA GLU A 96 -6.75 2.06 5.86
C GLU A 96 -5.43 1.55 5.27
N ILE A 97 -4.64 0.83 6.06
CA ILE A 97 -3.42 0.11 5.66
C ILE A 97 -3.73 -1.35 5.29
N LEU A 98 -4.75 -1.98 5.90
CA LEU A 98 -5.20 -3.35 5.58
C LEU A 98 -5.67 -3.52 4.13
N THR A 99 -6.05 -2.43 3.46
CA THR A 99 -6.42 -2.41 2.04
C THR A 99 -5.22 -2.19 1.08
N ASP A 100 -3.98 -2.19 1.57
CA ASP A 100 -2.75 -1.81 0.83
C ASP A 100 -1.75 -3.01 0.68
N PRO A 101 -1.24 -3.38 -0.52
CA PRO A 101 -0.48 -4.65 -0.75
C PRO A 101 1.06 -4.55 -0.96
N SER A 102 1.91 -5.39 -0.30
CA SER A 102 3.38 -5.58 -0.60
C SER A 102 4.21 -6.66 0.21
N TYR A 103 5.23 -7.35 -0.39
CA TYR A 103 6.20 -8.49 -0.10
C TYR A 103 5.89 -10.00 -0.24
N ALA A 104 6.78 -10.84 -0.80
CA ALA A 104 6.52 -12.28 -0.98
C ALA A 104 6.64 -13.13 0.32
N GLY A 105 5.60 -13.90 0.63
CA GLY A 105 5.57 -14.90 1.71
C GLY A 105 4.27 -15.72 1.70
N VAL A 106 4.09 -16.62 2.67
CA VAL A 106 2.89 -17.47 2.78
C VAL A 106 2.33 -17.51 4.20
N LEU A 107 1.05 -17.18 4.36
CA LEU A 107 0.28 -17.44 5.59
C LEU A 107 -0.61 -18.66 5.38
N SER A 108 -0.51 -19.66 6.26
CA SER A 108 -1.31 -20.88 6.19
C SER A 108 -1.86 -21.33 7.54
N THR A 109 -3.17 -21.55 7.61
CA THR A 109 -3.85 -22.25 8.72
C THR A 109 -4.09 -23.74 8.41
N GLU A 110 -3.59 -24.26 7.29
CA GLU A 110 -3.88 -25.61 6.81
C GLU A 110 -2.80 -26.59 7.26
N GLU A 111 -3.14 -27.50 8.17
CA GLU A 111 -2.21 -28.53 8.70
C GLU A 111 -1.82 -29.58 7.64
N SER A 112 -2.54 -29.66 6.52
CA SER A 112 -2.29 -30.58 5.40
C SER A 112 -1.06 -30.22 4.56
N LYS A 113 -0.62 -28.97 4.57
CA LYS A 113 0.58 -28.51 3.84
C LYS A 113 1.82 -28.61 4.74
N SER A 114 2.89 -29.21 4.25
CA SER A 114 4.19 -29.24 4.93
C SER A 114 4.88 -27.87 4.88
N ASP A 115 5.77 -27.61 5.84
CA ASP A 115 6.58 -26.37 5.86
C ASP A 115 7.41 -26.22 4.57
N LYS A 116 7.88 -27.34 4.01
CA LYS A 116 8.62 -27.37 2.74
C LYS A 116 7.75 -26.88 1.57
N GLU A 117 6.49 -27.28 1.51
CA GLU A 117 5.56 -26.81 0.47
C GLU A 117 5.25 -25.32 0.65
N LEU A 118 5.08 -24.84 1.88
CA LEU A 118 4.84 -23.41 2.15
C LEU A 118 6.06 -22.54 1.76
N VAL A 119 7.29 -22.98 2.04
CA VAL A 119 8.52 -22.30 1.63
C VAL A 119 8.71 -22.34 0.11
N GLU A 120 8.37 -23.46 -0.53
CA GLU A 120 8.42 -23.56 -1.99
C GLU A 120 7.39 -22.64 -2.66
N MET A 121 6.17 -22.57 -2.12
CA MET A 121 5.15 -21.60 -2.54
C MET A 121 5.62 -20.14 -2.36
N ALA A 122 6.32 -19.81 -1.26
CA ALA A 122 6.91 -18.49 -1.04
C ALA A 122 7.95 -18.15 -2.13
N ARG A 123 8.85 -19.09 -2.45
CA ARG A 123 9.94 -18.94 -3.44
C ARG A 123 9.44 -18.86 -4.88
N GLN A 124 8.31 -19.49 -5.19
CA GLN A 124 7.71 -19.47 -6.52
C GLN A 124 6.91 -18.19 -6.78
N TRP A 125 6.48 -17.48 -5.73
CA TRP A 125 5.73 -16.23 -5.88
C TRP A 125 6.59 -15.10 -6.44
N LYS A 126 6.05 -14.37 -7.43
CA LYS A 126 6.70 -13.20 -8.04
C LYS A 126 5.66 -12.12 -8.32
N ILE A 127 5.87 -10.93 -7.76
CA ILE A 127 5.08 -9.71 -8.04
C ILE A 127 5.71 -8.82 -9.11
N VAL A 128 7.01 -8.96 -9.36
CA VAL A 128 7.74 -8.17 -10.37
C VAL A 128 7.22 -8.53 -11.76
N GLY A 129 6.86 -7.51 -12.56
CA GLY A 129 6.27 -7.72 -13.88
C GLY A 129 4.79 -8.15 -13.92
N VAL A 130 4.03 -8.02 -12.82
CA VAL A 130 2.58 -8.36 -12.80
C VAL A 130 1.71 -7.09 -12.75
N ASP A 131 0.79 -6.96 -13.73
CA ASP A 131 -0.26 -5.92 -13.75
C ASP A 131 -1.33 -6.22 -12.69
N LEU A 132 -1.15 -5.64 -11.49
CA LEU A 132 -2.15 -5.68 -10.42
C LEU A 132 -3.20 -4.56 -10.51
N ILE A 133 -2.97 -3.56 -11.37
CA ILE A 133 -3.85 -2.41 -11.55
C ILE A 133 -5.19 -2.84 -12.19
N SER A 134 -5.13 -3.72 -13.20
CA SER A 134 -6.33 -4.26 -13.87
C SER A 134 -7.33 -4.95 -12.92
N ASP A 135 -6.82 -5.56 -11.85
CA ASP A 135 -7.61 -6.33 -10.88
C ASP A 135 -8.30 -5.46 -9.82
N VAL A 136 -7.82 -4.23 -9.60
CA VAL A 136 -8.37 -3.29 -8.61
C VAL A 136 -9.12 -2.12 -9.22
N SER A 137 -8.81 -1.74 -10.47
CA SER A 137 -9.52 -0.72 -11.24
C SER A 137 -11.03 -0.98 -11.31
N CYS A 138 -11.81 0.10 -11.19
CA CYS A 138 -13.22 0.14 -11.56
C CYS A 138 -13.46 -0.37 -13.00
N LYS A 139 -14.69 -0.84 -13.27
CA LYS A 139 -15.04 -1.49 -14.54
C LYS A 139 -15.77 -0.56 -15.52
N THR A 140 -16.37 0.51 -15.01
CA THR A 140 -17.06 1.56 -15.79
C THR A 140 -16.79 2.90 -15.12
N PRO A 141 -16.73 4.02 -15.87
CA PRO A 141 -16.60 5.34 -15.28
C PRO A 141 -17.72 5.65 -14.27
N TYR A 142 -17.39 6.46 -13.26
CA TYR A 142 -18.35 6.95 -12.27
C TYR A 142 -17.97 8.37 -11.80
N THR A 143 -18.92 9.08 -11.19
CA THR A 143 -18.68 10.42 -10.63
C THR A 143 -18.48 10.37 -9.13
N TRP A 144 -17.58 11.19 -8.59
CA TRP A 144 -17.37 11.36 -7.15
C TRP A 144 -17.52 12.82 -6.74
N SER A 145 -18.27 13.07 -5.66
CA SER A 145 -18.49 14.39 -5.06
C SER A 145 -18.54 14.38 -3.51
N GLU A 146 -18.33 13.22 -2.86
CA GLU A 146 -18.19 13.13 -1.40
C GLU A 146 -16.94 13.90 -0.96
N LYS A 147 -17.11 14.92 -0.11
CA LYS A 147 -16.02 15.77 0.41
C LYS A 147 -15.37 15.12 1.64
N THR A 148 -14.26 15.70 2.13
CA THR A 148 -13.70 15.31 3.43
C THR A 148 -14.62 15.78 4.55
N ASP A 149 -14.87 14.95 5.57
CA ASP A 149 -15.63 15.36 6.76
C ASP A 149 -14.94 16.52 7.49
N LEU A 150 -15.72 17.46 8.01
CA LEU A 150 -15.22 18.72 8.58
C LEU A 150 -14.24 18.53 9.75
N GLU A 151 -14.38 17.45 10.51
CA GLU A 151 -13.48 17.10 11.63
C GLU A 151 -12.07 16.67 11.17
N TRP A 152 -11.91 16.30 9.90
CA TRP A 152 -10.64 15.89 9.27
C TRP A 152 -10.08 16.97 8.32
N GLU A 153 -10.67 18.17 8.28
CA GLU A 153 -10.17 19.28 7.47
C GLU A 153 -9.08 20.11 8.17
N PHE A 154 -8.01 20.41 7.43
CA PHE A 154 -6.84 21.12 7.95
C PHE A 154 -7.04 22.64 8.07
N LYS A 155 -8.06 23.18 7.39
CA LYS A 155 -8.46 24.59 7.39
C LYS A 155 -9.97 24.66 7.18
N ASN A 156 -10.58 25.80 7.52
CA ASN A 156 -11.91 26.12 7.00
C ASN A 156 -11.81 26.17 5.47
N VAL A 157 -12.27 25.11 4.81
CA VAL A 157 -12.41 25.06 3.36
C VAL A 157 -13.47 26.09 2.99
N VAL A 158 -13.07 27.11 2.23
CA VAL A 158 -14.02 28.00 1.57
C VAL A 158 -14.71 27.17 0.52
N ASP A 159 -16.05 27.10 0.56
CA ASP A 159 -16.78 26.35 -0.47
C ASP A 159 -16.75 27.16 -1.78
N HIS A 160 -15.89 26.72 -2.70
CA HIS A 160 -15.76 27.28 -4.03
C HIS A 160 -16.90 26.81 -4.96
N GLY A 161 -17.64 25.76 -4.59
CA GLY A 161 -18.51 25.03 -5.52
C GLY A 161 -17.73 24.03 -6.38
N GLU A 162 -18.40 23.36 -7.32
CA GLU A 162 -17.77 22.48 -8.31
C GLU A 162 -17.21 23.31 -9.48
N GLU A 163 -16.10 24.03 -9.25
CA GLU A 163 -15.48 24.91 -10.27
C GLU A 163 -14.63 24.17 -11.30
N PHE A 164 -14.07 23.01 -10.96
CA PHE A 164 -13.11 22.28 -11.80
C PHE A 164 -13.57 20.85 -12.13
N HIS A 165 -13.42 20.43 -13.37
CA HIS A 165 -13.61 19.03 -13.78
C HIS A 165 -12.27 18.28 -13.79
N VAL A 166 -12.12 17.30 -12.91
CA VAL A 166 -10.95 16.41 -12.88
C VAL A 166 -11.32 15.02 -13.38
N VAL A 167 -10.54 14.47 -14.30
CA VAL A 167 -10.62 13.05 -14.66
C VAL A 167 -9.56 12.28 -13.87
N ALA A 168 -9.97 11.26 -13.11
CA ALA A 168 -9.09 10.46 -12.28
C ALA A 168 -8.99 9.03 -12.80
N TYR A 169 -7.80 8.60 -13.21
CA TYR A 169 -7.52 7.22 -13.56
C TYR A 169 -7.46 6.36 -12.30
N ASP A 170 -8.33 5.35 -12.22
CA ASP A 170 -8.38 4.40 -11.12
C ASP A 170 -7.35 3.28 -11.31
N PHE A 171 -6.20 3.47 -10.66
CA PHE A 171 -5.17 2.45 -10.52
C PHE A 171 -5.30 1.63 -9.22
N GLY A 172 -6.44 1.71 -8.52
CA GLY A 172 -6.61 1.28 -7.13
C GLY A 172 -6.74 2.49 -6.19
N ILE A 173 -7.53 3.48 -6.60
CA ILE A 173 -7.58 4.80 -5.98
C ILE A 173 -8.10 4.75 -4.53
N LYS A 174 -7.32 5.34 -3.60
CA LYS A 174 -7.78 5.54 -2.22
C LYS A 174 -8.83 6.65 -2.21
N HIS A 175 -10.04 6.36 -1.73
CA HIS A 175 -11.17 7.32 -1.67
C HIS A 175 -10.82 8.65 -1.00
N ASN A 176 -9.83 8.67 -0.09
CA ASN A 176 -9.41 9.92 0.53
C ASN A 176 -8.79 10.92 -0.48
N ILE A 177 -8.16 10.45 -1.56
CA ILE A 177 -7.68 11.32 -2.64
C ILE A 177 -8.86 12.03 -3.30
N LEU A 178 -9.93 11.27 -3.59
CA LEU A 178 -11.17 11.81 -4.15
C LEU A 178 -11.86 12.81 -3.21
N ARG A 179 -11.96 12.48 -1.90
CA ARG A 179 -12.48 13.41 -0.87
C ARG A 179 -11.68 14.70 -0.75
N ARG A 180 -10.34 14.64 -0.81
CA ARG A 180 -9.50 15.85 -0.82
C ARG A 180 -9.79 16.70 -2.05
N LEU A 181 -9.83 16.11 -3.25
CA LEU A 181 -10.16 16.85 -4.49
C LEU A 181 -11.56 17.48 -4.43
N ALA A 182 -12.57 16.73 -3.96
CA ALA A 182 -13.94 17.24 -3.82
C ALA A 182 -14.04 18.38 -2.79
N SER A 183 -13.27 18.33 -1.70
CA SER A 183 -13.13 19.46 -0.76
C SER A 183 -12.61 20.73 -1.47
N TYR A 184 -11.65 20.61 -2.38
CA TYR A 184 -11.08 21.74 -3.13
C TYR A 184 -11.87 22.12 -4.40
N GLY A 185 -13.15 21.76 -4.49
CA GLY A 185 -14.04 22.20 -5.57
C GLY A 185 -13.89 21.44 -6.88
N CYS A 186 -13.23 20.29 -6.88
CA CYS A 186 -13.16 19.42 -8.06
C CYS A 186 -14.40 18.50 -8.12
N LYS A 187 -15.14 18.56 -9.22
CA LYS A 187 -16.01 17.48 -9.66
C LYS A 187 -15.17 16.39 -10.31
N ILE A 188 -15.17 15.17 -9.76
CA ILE A 188 -14.31 14.10 -10.26
C ILE A 188 -15.10 13.09 -11.11
N THR A 189 -14.63 12.82 -12.33
CA THR A 189 -14.99 11.63 -13.10
C THR A 189 -13.88 10.61 -12.94
N VAL A 190 -14.15 9.50 -12.26
CA VAL A 190 -13.22 8.40 -12.13
C VAL A 190 -13.39 7.46 -13.33
N VAL A 191 -12.29 7.10 -13.99
CA VAL A 191 -12.26 6.25 -15.18
C VAL A 191 -11.40 4.99 -14.94
N PRO A 192 -11.69 3.86 -15.61
CA PRO A 192 -10.87 2.66 -15.53
C PRO A 192 -9.40 2.88 -15.90
N SER A 193 -8.50 2.06 -15.38
CA SER A 193 -7.06 2.13 -15.63
C SER A 193 -6.65 2.10 -17.11
N LYS A 194 -7.47 1.48 -17.97
CA LYS A 194 -7.26 1.34 -19.42
C LYS A 194 -8.13 2.28 -20.25
N TRP A 195 -8.68 3.34 -19.64
CA TRP A 195 -9.53 4.30 -20.32
C TRP A 195 -8.76 5.11 -21.38
N PRO A 196 -9.20 5.18 -22.65
CA PRO A 196 -8.44 5.84 -23.69
C PRO A 196 -8.17 7.32 -23.40
N ALA A 197 -6.94 7.78 -23.61
CA ALA A 197 -6.57 9.18 -23.44
C ALA A 197 -7.40 10.13 -24.31
N ALA A 198 -7.76 9.70 -25.53
CA ALA A 198 -8.67 10.45 -26.41
C ALA A 198 -10.04 10.70 -25.76
N GLU A 199 -10.66 9.67 -25.16
CA GLU A 199 -11.94 9.81 -24.46
C GLU A 199 -11.81 10.69 -23.20
N THR A 200 -10.68 10.65 -22.49
CA THR A 200 -10.38 11.61 -21.41
C THR A 200 -10.31 13.05 -21.93
N LEU A 201 -9.71 13.30 -23.10
CA LEU A 201 -9.64 14.65 -23.68
C LEU A 201 -11.00 15.14 -24.20
N GLU A 202 -11.85 14.25 -24.71
CA GLU A 202 -13.23 14.57 -25.11
C GLU A 202 -14.12 15.05 -23.95
N MET A 203 -13.82 14.59 -22.72
CA MET A 203 -14.47 15.09 -21.50
C MET A 203 -14.11 16.55 -21.16
N LYS A 204 -13.07 17.11 -21.79
CA LYS A 204 -12.52 18.47 -21.55
C LYS A 204 -12.20 18.78 -20.07
N PRO A 205 -11.43 17.92 -19.37
CA PRO A 205 -11.05 18.16 -17.98
C PRO A 205 -10.12 19.38 -17.85
N ASP A 206 -10.26 20.08 -16.72
CA ASP A 206 -9.31 21.10 -16.26
C ASP A 206 -8.01 20.47 -15.70
N GLY A 207 -8.05 19.19 -15.33
CA GLY A 207 -6.89 18.42 -14.87
C GLY A 207 -7.11 16.90 -14.90
N VAL A 208 -6.03 16.15 -15.03
CA VAL A 208 -6.02 14.68 -14.94
C VAL A 208 -5.22 14.22 -13.72
N LEU A 209 -5.83 13.36 -12.92
CA LEU A 209 -5.17 12.66 -11.82
C LEU A 209 -4.84 11.22 -12.22
N PHE A 210 -3.59 10.81 -12.01
CA PHE A 210 -3.17 9.40 -11.98
C PHE A 210 -3.02 8.94 -10.53
N SER A 211 -3.85 7.98 -10.10
CA SER A 211 -3.94 7.62 -8.69
C SER A 211 -2.75 6.80 -8.17
N ASN A 212 -2.76 6.54 -6.86
CA ASN A 212 -1.99 5.42 -6.30
C ASN A 212 -2.47 4.09 -6.92
N GLY A 213 -1.62 3.06 -6.83
CA GLY A 213 -1.95 1.73 -7.31
C GLY A 213 -0.93 0.67 -6.86
N PRO A 214 -1.29 -0.61 -6.92
CA PRO A 214 -0.44 -1.72 -6.50
C PRO A 214 0.51 -2.19 -7.62
N GLY A 215 1.55 -2.92 -7.24
CA GLY A 215 2.40 -3.65 -8.18
C GLY A 215 3.58 -2.85 -8.73
N ASP A 216 4.01 -3.23 -9.93
CA ASP A 216 5.24 -2.79 -10.57
C ASP A 216 4.91 -1.83 -11.74
N PRO A 217 5.40 -0.59 -11.76
CA PRO A 217 5.12 0.35 -12.84
C PRO A 217 5.64 -0.12 -14.20
N SER A 218 6.66 -0.99 -14.25
CA SER A 218 7.13 -1.60 -15.50
C SER A 218 6.20 -2.67 -16.08
N ALA A 219 5.23 -3.17 -15.29
CA ALA A 219 4.25 -4.16 -15.72
C ALA A 219 3.05 -3.56 -16.47
N VAL A 220 2.93 -2.23 -16.50
CA VAL A 220 1.76 -1.51 -17.01
C VAL A 220 2.14 -0.47 -18.09
N PRO A 221 2.80 -0.87 -19.19
CA PRO A 221 3.26 0.06 -20.23
C PRO A 221 2.12 0.87 -20.85
N TYR A 222 0.92 0.28 -20.98
CA TYR A 222 -0.29 0.98 -21.43
C TYR A 222 -0.63 2.23 -20.58
N ALA A 223 -0.29 2.22 -19.29
CA ALA A 223 -0.55 3.35 -18.40
C ALA A 223 0.49 4.45 -18.58
N VAL A 224 1.72 4.11 -18.97
CA VAL A 224 2.75 5.07 -19.38
C VAL A 224 2.34 5.72 -20.71
N GLU A 225 1.93 4.92 -21.70
CA GLU A 225 1.42 5.40 -22.99
C GLU A 225 0.25 6.40 -22.81
N ILE A 226 -0.72 6.11 -21.93
CA ILE A 226 -1.82 7.02 -21.58
C ILE A 226 -1.31 8.34 -20.97
N VAL A 227 -0.27 8.29 -20.13
CA VAL A 227 0.33 9.51 -19.53
C VAL A 227 1.06 10.33 -20.58
N GLU A 228 1.85 9.70 -21.45
CA GLU A 228 2.51 10.34 -22.61
C GLU A 228 1.48 11.03 -23.53
N ASP A 229 0.31 10.41 -23.71
CA ASP A 229 -0.77 10.95 -24.51
C ASP A 229 -1.58 12.08 -23.84
N LEU A 230 -1.37 12.36 -22.55
CA LEU A 230 -2.10 13.41 -21.82
C LEU A 230 -1.19 14.55 -21.34
N ILE A 231 0.09 14.26 -21.07
CA ILE A 231 1.05 15.25 -20.58
C ILE A 231 1.27 16.37 -21.61
N GLY A 232 1.27 17.62 -21.14
CA GLY A 232 1.38 18.81 -21.99
C GLY A 232 0.10 19.18 -22.76
N LYS A 233 -0.93 18.32 -22.80
CA LYS A 233 -2.25 18.64 -23.38
C LYS A 233 -3.23 19.15 -22.31
N VAL A 234 -3.09 18.67 -21.08
CA VAL A 234 -3.89 19.04 -19.89
C VAL A 234 -2.97 19.01 -18.65
N PRO A 235 -3.22 19.78 -17.57
CA PRO A 235 -2.50 19.63 -16.32
C PRO A 235 -2.61 18.19 -15.78
N VAL A 236 -1.46 17.54 -15.54
CA VAL A 236 -1.40 16.17 -14.98
C VAL A 236 -0.84 16.19 -13.56
N PHE A 237 -1.40 15.36 -12.68
CA PHE A 237 -0.91 15.12 -11.33
C PHE A 237 -0.90 13.63 -11.02
N GLY A 238 0.17 13.13 -10.38
CA GLY A 238 0.34 11.71 -10.12
C GLY A 238 0.71 11.44 -8.66
N ILE A 239 0.11 10.42 -8.05
CA ILE A 239 0.33 10.02 -6.66
C ILE A 239 0.83 8.58 -6.61
N CYS A 240 1.96 8.31 -5.92
CA CYS A 240 2.56 6.98 -5.81
C CYS A 240 2.78 6.31 -7.20
N MET A 241 1.96 5.32 -7.58
CA MET A 241 1.97 4.73 -8.92
C MET A 241 1.86 5.80 -10.03
N GLY A 242 0.91 6.73 -9.93
CA GLY A 242 0.78 7.82 -10.91
C GLY A 242 2.02 8.73 -10.99
N HIS A 243 2.78 8.88 -9.89
CA HIS A 243 4.06 9.60 -9.93
C HIS A 243 5.14 8.79 -10.67
N GLN A 244 5.22 7.48 -10.43
CA GLN A 244 6.14 6.56 -11.12
C GLN A 244 5.90 6.55 -12.63
N LEU A 245 4.63 6.46 -13.05
CA LEU A 245 4.21 6.46 -14.46
C LEU A 245 4.52 7.79 -15.15
N ILE A 246 4.29 8.94 -14.49
CA ILE A 246 4.73 10.25 -15.00
C ILE A 246 6.25 10.30 -15.14
N GLY A 247 7.01 9.75 -14.20
CA GLY A 247 8.46 9.64 -14.31
C GLY A 247 8.92 8.85 -15.52
N GLN A 248 8.27 7.71 -15.82
CA GLN A 248 8.56 6.89 -17.00
C GLN A 248 8.17 7.59 -18.31
N ALA A 249 6.98 8.22 -18.37
CA ALA A 249 6.52 8.99 -19.53
C ALA A 249 7.42 10.21 -19.82
N LEU A 250 8.09 10.73 -18.79
CA LEU A 250 9.13 11.75 -18.91
C LEU A 250 10.53 11.17 -19.23
N GLY A 251 10.65 9.87 -19.54
CA GLY A 251 11.91 9.21 -19.90
C GLY A 251 12.79 8.75 -18.73
N GLY A 252 12.32 8.89 -17.49
CA GLY A 252 12.98 8.37 -16.30
C GLY A 252 12.87 6.86 -16.14
N LYS A 253 13.71 6.29 -15.27
CA LYS A 253 13.76 4.85 -14.97
C LYS A 253 13.24 4.61 -13.56
N THR A 254 12.38 3.60 -13.41
CA THR A 254 11.93 3.09 -12.11
C THR A 254 12.81 1.93 -11.65
N PHE A 255 13.02 1.80 -10.34
CA PHE A 255 13.72 0.68 -9.73
C PHE A 255 12.97 0.15 -8.51
N LYS A 256 13.11 -1.16 -8.23
CA LYS A 256 12.57 -1.77 -7.00
C LYS A 256 13.48 -1.43 -5.82
N MET A 257 12.91 -0.84 -4.79
CA MET A 257 13.59 -0.54 -3.53
C MET A 257 13.81 -1.82 -2.73
N LYS A 258 14.84 -1.84 -1.87
CA LYS A 258 15.18 -3.03 -1.07
C LYS A 258 14.05 -3.45 -0.11
N PHE A 259 13.47 -2.46 0.59
CA PHE A 259 12.39 -2.64 1.57
C PHE A 259 11.34 -1.51 1.50
N GLY A 260 11.28 -0.80 0.36
CA GLY A 260 10.34 0.29 0.10
C GLY A 260 10.22 1.34 1.21
N HIS A 261 9.10 2.05 1.20
CA HIS A 261 8.69 2.99 2.24
C HIS A 261 7.24 2.74 2.61
N HIS A 262 7.02 2.41 3.89
CA HIS A 262 5.74 1.92 4.43
C HIS A 262 5.56 2.50 5.84
N GLY A 263 4.94 3.67 5.95
CA GLY A 263 4.92 4.39 7.22
C GLY A 263 4.37 5.81 7.16
N GLY A 264 3.82 6.29 8.27
CA GLY A 264 3.31 7.65 8.45
C GLY A 264 4.32 8.68 8.94
N ASN A 265 5.62 8.36 8.94
CA ASN A 265 6.68 9.14 9.58
C ASN A 265 7.91 9.40 8.69
N HIS A 266 7.78 9.34 7.36
CA HIS A 266 8.90 9.54 6.45
C HIS A 266 9.21 11.05 6.27
N PRO A 267 10.45 11.50 6.51
CA PRO A 267 10.84 12.88 6.29
C PRO A 267 11.17 13.13 4.82
N VAL A 268 10.48 14.08 4.20
CA VAL A 268 10.67 14.47 2.80
C VAL A 268 11.14 15.93 2.75
N GLY A 269 12.28 16.17 2.11
CA GLY A 269 12.83 17.51 1.92
C GLY A 269 12.21 18.17 0.68
N ASN A 270 11.46 19.26 0.87
CA ASN A 270 10.93 20.10 -0.20
C ASN A 270 12.03 21.05 -0.69
N LEU A 271 12.66 20.71 -1.81
CA LEU A 271 13.84 21.42 -2.33
C LEU A 271 13.52 22.84 -2.79
N ARG A 272 12.28 23.10 -3.24
CA ARG A 272 11.83 24.45 -3.65
C ARG A 272 11.64 25.40 -2.47
N ARG A 273 11.23 24.88 -1.31
CA ARG A 273 10.86 25.67 -0.13
C ARG A 273 11.91 25.64 0.98
N GLY A 274 12.89 24.74 0.91
CA GLY A 274 13.91 24.55 1.94
C GLY A 274 13.34 24.06 3.27
N CYS A 275 12.22 23.33 3.25
CA CYS A 275 11.54 22.82 4.44
C CYS A 275 11.40 21.29 4.41
N VAL A 276 11.16 20.70 5.58
CA VAL A 276 10.91 19.25 5.73
C VAL A 276 9.41 19.04 5.96
N GLU A 277 8.85 18.07 5.25
CA GLU A 277 7.46 17.63 5.36
C GLU A 277 7.45 16.17 5.84
N ILE A 278 6.55 15.81 6.76
CA ILE A 278 6.40 14.42 7.21
C ILE A 278 5.27 13.79 6.39
N SER A 279 5.59 12.74 5.64
CA SER A 279 4.64 12.09 4.74
C SER A 279 4.26 10.67 5.17
N ALA A 280 3.08 10.25 4.71
CA ALA A 280 2.69 8.86 4.65
C ALA A 280 3.18 8.26 3.33
N GLN A 281 3.99 7.21 3.41
CA GLN A 281 4.51 6.47 2.27
C GLN A 281 3.98 5.03 2.29
N ASN A 282 3.65 4.52 1.09
CA ASN A 282 3.36 3.10 0.85
C ASN A 282 3.74 2.75 -0.59
N HIS A 283 5.04 2.53 -0.83
CA HIS A 283 5.57 2.20 -2.16
C HIS A 283 6.82 1.32 -2.10
N ASN A 284 6.97 0.44 -3.09
CA ASN A 284 8.15 -0.43 -3.27
C ASN A 284 9.02 -0.08 -4.47
N TYR A 285 8.60 0.89 -5.27
CA TYR A 285 9.34 1.37 -6.44
C TYR A 285 9.57 2.87 -6.31
N ALA A 286 10.71 3.34 -6.81
CA ALA A 286 11.05 4.76 -6.90
C ALA A 286 11.57 5.07 -8.30
N ILE A 287 11.61 6.34 -8.67
CA ILE A 287 12.27 6.82 -9.89
C ILE A 287 13.73 7.12 -9.54
N ASP A 288 14.68 6.71 -10.39
CA ASP A 288 16.08 7.09 -10.26
C ASP A 288 16.26 8.57 -10.66
N PRO A 289 16.60 9.49 -9.74
CA PRO A 289 16.75 10.90 -10.05
C PRO A 289 17.85 11.18 -11.08
N ALA A 290 18.89 10.33 -11.16
CA ALA A 290 19.98 10.45 -12.13
C ALA A 290 19.57 10.01 -13.55
N SER A 291 18.41 9.38 -13.70
CA SER A 291 17.86 8.95 -15.00
C SER A 291 16.94 9.97 -15.66
N LEU A 292 16.50 11.00 -14.93
CA LEU A 292 15.58 12.03 -15.42
C LEU A 292 16.27 12.94 -16.47
N PRO A 293 15.61 13.26 -17.59
CA PRO A 293 16.20 14.12 -18.61
C PRO A 293 16.19 15.61 -18.22
N VAL A 294 16.99 16.38 -18.95
CA VAL A 294 17.05 17.84 -18.84
C VAL A 294 15.66 18.45 -19.04
N GLY A 295 15.23 19.27 -18.08
CA GLY A 295 13.91 19.91 -18.05
C GLY A 295 12.96 19.34 -16.99
N VAL A 296 13.24 18.14 -16.46
CA VAL A 296 12.53 17.61 -15.30
C VAL A 296 13.23 18.09 -14.02
N GLU A 297 12.48 18.68 -13.10
CA GLU A 297 13.00 19.18 -11.82
C GLU A 297 12.62 18.24 -10.67
N VAL A 298 13.63 17.74 -9.94
CA VAL A 298 13.41 17.02 -8.67
C VAL A 298 12.96 18.03 -7.61
N THR A 299 11.71 17.94 -7.19
CA THR A 299 11.11 18.90 -6.23
C THR A 299 11.19 18.45 -4.78
N HIS A 300 11.26 17.13 -4.57
CA HIS A 300 11.24 16.48 -3.26
C HIS A 300 12.22 15.29 -3.26
N ILE A 301 12.85 15.05 -2.11
CA ILE A 301 13.70 13.87 -1.85
C ILE A 301 13.38 13.29 -0.47
N ASN A 302 13.48 11.99 -0.30
CA ASN A 302 13.41 11.36 1.02
C ASN A 302 14.71 11.58 1.78
N LEU A 303 14.65 12.08 3.02
CA LEU A 303 15.84 12.43 3.80
C LEU A 303 16.48 11.23 4.53
N ASN A 304 15.86 10.05 4.49
CA ASN A 304 16.43 8.84 5.08
C ASN A 304 17.43 8.15 4.13
N ASP A 305 17.16 8.15 2.82
CA ASP A 305 17.91 7.38 1.82
C ASP A 305 18.22 8.13 0.50
N ASN A 306 17.67 9.33 0.30
CA ASN A 306 17.75 10.15 -0.91
C ASN A 306 17.03 9.58 -2.14
N SER A 307 15.98 8.76 -1.94
CA SER A 307 15.02 8.38 -3.00
C SER A 307 14.16 9.57 -3.44
#